data_AF-A0A9X8DNQ0-F1
#
_entry.id   AF-A0A9X8DNQ0-F1
#
_cell.length_a   1.000
_cell.length_b   1.000
_cell.length_c   1.000
_cell.angle_alpha   90.00
_cell.angle_beta   90.00
_cell.angle_gamma   90.00
#
_symmetry.space_group_name_H-M   'P 1'
#
loop_
_entity.id
_entity.type
_entity.pdbx_description
1 polymer ?
#
loop_
_entity_poly.entity_id
_entity_poly.type
_entity_poly.pdbx_seq_one_letter_code
_entity_poly.pdbx_strand_id
1 'polypeptide(L)'
;MRASPKANLNNDQRQSVLHLLLVYLREGKLPHGSFQFVAGKFGVTRSTIRLIWLRAQVDLNNDQRICESVASQKELQKTSRTTMRAVAAGLGIPTTTLHAFYKRGAIVKYSSYVKPALTDANKVARLK
;
A
#
# COMPACT_ATOMS: atom_id res chain seq x y z
N MET A 1 36.51 3.77 -1.44
CA MET A 1 35.93 2.40 -1.42
C MET A 1 34.52 2.46 -1.97
N ARG A 2 34.24 1.84 -3.13
CA ARG A 2 32.88 1.80 -3.68
C ARG A 2 32.08 0.76 -2.89
N ALA A 3 30.99 1.20 -2.25
CA ALA A 3 30.08 0.30 -1.54
C ALA A 3 29.53 -0.73 -2.54
N SER A 4 29.68 -2.02 -2.21
CA SER A 4 29.11 -3.12 -2.98
C SER A 4 27.59 -2.92 -3.15
N PRO A 5 26.98 -3.24 -4.31
CA PRO A 5 25.54 -3.14 -4.50
C PRO A 5 24.84 -3.98 -3.44
N LYS A 6 24.14 -3.32 -2.52
CA LYS A 6 23.48 -4.01 -1.41
C LYS A 6 22.30 -4.79 -1.97
N ALA A 7 22.24 -6.09 -1.68
CA ALA A 7 21.14 -6.94 -2.08
C ALA A 7 19.81 -6.34 -1.62
N ASN A 8 18.92 -6.07 -2.57
CA ASN A 8 17.57 -5.60 -2.27
C ASN A 8 16.78 -6.78 -1.69
N LEU A 9 16.36 -6.70 -0.43
CA LEU A 9 15.53 -7.74 0.19
C LEU A 9 14.22 -7.91 -0.58
N ASN A 10 13.82 -9.15 -0.88
CA ASN A 10 12.51 -9.44 -1.46
C ASN A 10 11.39 -9.19 -0.43
N ASN A 11 10.14 -9.07 -0.87
CA ASN A 11 8.98 -8.84 0.02
C ASN A 11 8.90 -9.91 1.13
N ASP A 12 9.10 -11.18 0.78
CA ASP A 12 9.06 -12.30 1.73
C ASP A 12 10.19 -12.21 2.77
N GLN A 13 11.36 -11.72 2.35
CA GLN A 13 12.49 -11.48 3.24
C GLN A 13 12.22 -10.30 4.18
N ARG A 14 11.58 -9.23 3.69
CA ARG A 14 11.14 -8.12 4.54
C ARG A 14 10.09 -8.59 5.56
N GLN A 15 9.19 -9.47 5.18
CA GLN A 15 8.20 -10.04 6.10
C GLN A 15 8.85 -10.92 7.16
N SER A 16 9.82 -11.74 6.76
CA SER A 16 10.63 -12.55 7.69
C SER A 16 11.39 -11.69 8.69
N VAL A 17 11.96 -10.55 8.25
CA VAL A 17 12.59 -9.56 9.14
C VAL A 17 11.60 -9.03 10.18
N LEU A 18 10.37 -8.71 9.77
CA LEU A 18 9.35 -8.17 10.67
C LEU A 18 8.90 -9.20 11.70
N HIS A 19 8.59 -10.43 11.29
CA HIS A 19 8.25 -11.51 12.22
C HIS A 19 9.34 -11.70 13.28
N LEU A 20 10.60 -11.66 12.87
CA LEU A 20 11.73 -11.87 13.78
C LEU A 20 11.91 -10.70 14.76
N LEU A 21 11.65 -9.47 14.34
CA LEU A 21 11.63 -8.30 15.23
C LEU A 21 10.45 -8.35 16.21
N LEU A 22 9.28 -8.82 15.77
CA LEU A 22 8.11 -8.98 16.63
C LEU A 22 8.34 -10.04 17.71
N VAL A 23 9.05 -11.12 17.41
CA VAL A 23 9.44 -12.13 18.41
C VAL A 23 10.35 -11.53 19.49
N TYR A 24 11.22 -10.59 19.13
CA TYR A 24 12.09 -9.89 20.08
C TYR A 24 11.40 -8.74 20.84
N LEU A 25 10.18 -8.37 20.45
CA LEU A 25 9.43 -7.31 21.09
C LEU A 25 8.99 -7.75 22.49
N ARG A 26 9.44 -7.04 23.53
CA ARG A 26 9.03 -7.26 24.92
C ARG A 26 8.42 -5.97 25.44
N GLU A 27 7.23 -6.04 26.04
CA GLU A 27 6.52 -4.86 26.60
C GLU A 27 6.35 -3.70 25.60
N GLY A 28 6.20 -4.03 24.30
CA GLY A 28 6.04 -3.04 23.24
C GLY A 28 7.32 -2.29 22.85
N LYS A 29 8.49 -2.69 23.39
CA LYS A 29 9.79 -2.09 23.05
C LYS A 29 10.75 -3.15 22.51
N LEU A 30 11.50 -2.77 21.47
CA LEU A 30 12.57 -3.59 20.94
C LEU A 30 13.82 -3.41 21.81
N PRO A 31 14.44 -4.50 22.31
CA PRO A 31 15.69 -4.43 23.04
C PRO A 31 16.79 -3.74 22.25
N HIS A 32 17.69 -3.05 22.95
CA HIS A 32 18.85 -2.43 22.33
C HIS A 32 19.68 -3.47 21.55
N GLY A 33 20.10 -3.12 20.34
CA GLY A 33 20.87 -4.03 19.47
C GLY A 33 20.05 -4.99 18.63
N SER A 34 18.72 -5.11 18.83
CA SER A 34 17.87 -6.02 18.04
C SER A 34 18.00 -5.79 16.54
N PHE A 35 18.01 -4.53 16.08
CA PHE A 35 18.20 -4.21 14.66
C PHE A 35 19.56 -4.63 14.11
N GLN A 36 20.62 -4.55 14.93
CA GLN A 36 21.96 -4.97 14.53
C GLN A 36 22.05 -6.51 14.44
N PHE A 37 21.40 -7.20 15.37
CA PHE A 37 21.34 -8.65 15.40
C PHE A 37 20.59 -9.21 14.18
N VAL A 38 19.41 -8.66 13.88
CA VAL A 38 18.65 -9.04 12.69
C VAL A 38 19.41 -8.68 11.41
N ALA A 39 20.06 -7.51 11.37
CA ALA A 39 20.91 -7.11 10.26
C ALA A 39 22.02 -8.13 9.96
N GLY A 40 22.68 -8.67 11.00
CA GLY A 40 23.68 -9.72 10.87
C GLY A 40 23.12 -11.01 10.25
N LYS A 41 21.91 -11.44 10.64
CA LYS A 41 21.27 -12.65 10.08
C LYS A 41 20.93 -12.53 8.60
N PHE A 42 20.55 -11.34 8.14
CA PHE A 42 20.14 -11.10 6.75
C PHE A 42 21.27 -10.51 5.88
N GLY A 43 22.47 -10.27 6.42
CA GLY A 43 23.60 -9.69 5.69
C GLY A 43 23.35 -8.25 5.21
N VAL A 44 22.44 -7.52 5.86
CA VAL A 44 22.06 -6.15 5.50
C VAL A 44 22.52 -5.16 6.56
N THR A 45 22.49 -3.86 6.24
CA THR A 45 22.82 -2.83 7.23
C THR A 45 21.69 -2.63 8.24
N ARG A 46 22.03 -2.28 9.49
CA ARG A 46 21.06 -1.89 10.55
C ARG A 46 20.03 -0.87 10.06
N SER A 47 20.46 0.09 9.24
CA SER A 47 19.58 1.11 8.65
C SER A 47 18.47 0.51 7.79
N THR A 48 18.76 -0.55 7.05
CA THR A 48 17.77 -1.25 6.21
C THR A 48 16.69 -1.89 7.08
N ILE A 49 17.09 -2.58 8.15
CA ILE A 49 16.16 -3.19 9.10
C ILE A 49 15.33 -2.11 9.82
N ARG A 50 15.95 -1.00 10.24
CA ARG A 50 15.24 0.15 10.83
C ARG A 50 14.19 0.71 9.88
N LEU A 51 14.52 0.87 8.60
CA LEU A 51 13.59 1.38 7.59
C LEU A 51 12.42 0.41 7.36
N ILE A 52 12.68 -0.90 7.33
CA ILE A 52 11.63 -1.93 7.23
C ILE A 52 10.69 -1.84 8.45
N TRP A 53 11.26 -1.73 9.66
CA TRP A 53 10.48 -1.58 10.89
C TRP A 53 9.64 -0.29 10.89
N LEU A 54 10.22 0.85 10.53
CA LEU A 54 9.50 2.13 10.47
C LEU A 54 8.40 2.11 9.40
N ARG A 55 8.63 1.46 8.25
CA ARG A 55 7.61 1.28 7.20
C ARG A 55 6.48 0.36 7.64
N ALA A 56 6.78 -0.66 8.44
CA ALA A 56 5.77 -1.55 9.00
C ALA A 56 5.02 -0.95 10.20
N GLN A 57 5.63 0.00 10.92
CA GLN A 57 4.99 0.78 11.98
C GLN A 57 3.99 1.82 11.44
N VAL A 58 3.76 1.91 10.12
CA VAL A 58 2.72 2.75 9.53
C VAL A 58 1.36 2.11 9.84
N ASP A 59 0.80 2.56 10.96
CA ASP A 59 -0.60 2.65 11.40
C ASP A 59 -1.52 1.41 11.31
N LEU A 60 -1.82 0.83 12.48
CA LEU A 60 -2.95 -0.09 12.71
C LEU A 60 -4.34 0.60 12.61
N ASN A 61 -4.37 1.94 12.50
CA ASN A 61 -5.57 2.76 12.34
C ASN A 61 -5.72 3.37 10.93
N ASN A 62 -4.81 3.05 10.01
CA ASN A 62 -4.85 3.54 8.63
C ASN A 62 -4.86 2.31 7.72
N ASP A 63 -5.79 2.26 6.77
CA ASP A 63 -6.00 1.12 5.87
C ASP A 63 -4.87 0.94 4.82
N GLN A 64 -3.64 1.36 5.10
CA GLN A 64 -2.50 1.24 4.20
C GLN A 64 -1.36 0.46 4.85
N ARG A 65 -1.52 -0.86 4.77
CA ARG A 65 -0.48 -1.86 5.02
C ARG A 65 0.54 -1.83 3.89
N ILE A 66 1.83 -1.86 4.19
CA ILE A 66 2.88 -1.92 3.17
C ILE A 66 3.44 -3.34 3.06
N CYS A 67 2.82 -4.16 2.21
CA CYS A 67 3.48 -5.21 1.43
C CYS A 67 2.67 -5.63 0.19
N GLU A 68 1.81 -4.77 -0.31
CA GLU A 68 0.86 -5.13 -1.37
C GLU A 68 0.95 -4.08 -2.50
N SER A 69 0.83 -4.56 -3.74
CA SER A 69 1.08 -3.76 -4.95
C SER A 69 0.14 -2.54 -5.00
N VAL A 70 0.45 -1.52 -5.81
CA VAL A 70 -0.43 -0.34 -6.00
C VAL A 70 -1.88 -0.73 -6.34
N ALA A 71 -2.12 -1.95 -6.85
CA ALA A 71 -3.45 -2.51 -7.10
C ALA A 71 -4.28 -2.83 -5.83
N SER A 72 -3.72 -2.76 -4.62
CA SER A 72 -4.45 -2.92 -3.36
C SER A 72 -4.81 -1.59 -2.68
N GLN A 73 -4.57 -0.45 -3.35
CA GLN A 73 -5.26 0.79 -3.00
C GLN A 73 -6.76 0.54 -3.13
N LYS A 74 -7.47 0.28 -2.01
CA LYS A 74 -8.94 0.10 -1.89
C LYS A 74 -9.61 0.19 -3.25
N GLU A 75 -9.63 -0.92 -4.00
CA GLU A 75 -10.14 -0.96 -5.36
C GLU A 75 -11.64 -0.65 -5.31
N LEU A 76 -11.95 0.64 -5.37
CA LEU A 76 -13.32 1.11 -5.29
C LEU A 76 -14.03 0.56 -6.52
N GLN A 77 -15.17 -0.10 -6.38
CA GLN A 77 -15.90 -0.56 -7.58
C GLN A 77 -16.08 0.59 -8.57
N LYS A 78 -15.89 0.36 -9.88
CA LYS A 78 -15.95 1.41 -10.91
C LYS A 78 -17.26 2.21 -10.87
N THR A 79 -18.36 1.56 -10.52
CA THR A 79 -19.69 2.16 -10.32
C THR A 79 -19.71 3.25 -9.23
N SER A 80 -18.87 3.10 -8.22
CA SER A 80 -18.76 4.04 -7.10
C SER A 80 -17.78 5.19 -7.37
N ARG A 81 -17.06 5.19 -8.52
CA ARG A 81 -16.09 6.22 -8.93
C ARG A 81 -16.71 7.43 -9.65
N THR A 82 -18.03 7.60 -9.55
CA THR A 82 -18.79 8.59 -10.34
C THR A 82 -18.79 9.98 -9.72
N THR A 83 -19.01 10.07 -8.41
CA THR A 83 -19.08 11.34 -7.67
C THR A 83 -18.14 11.32 -6.48
N MET A 84 -17.66 12.50 -6.07
CA MET A 84 -16.83 12.65 -4.88
C MET A 84 -17.51 12.10 -3.62
N ARG A 85 -18.84 12.20 -3.53
CA ARG A 85 -19.62 11.62 -2.41
C ARG A 85 -19.59 10.10 -2.42
N ALA A 86 -19.83 9.47 -3.57
CA ALA A 86 -19.78 8.01 -3.70
C ALA A 86 -18.37 7.45 -3.45
N VAL A 87 -17.34 8.14 -3.96
CA VAL A 87 -15.94 7.78 -3.72
C VAL A 87 -15.59 7.89 -2.24
N ALA A 88 -15.97 9.00 -1.60
CA ALA A 88 -15.75 9.22 -0.17
C ALA A 88 -16.42 8.12 0.68
N ALA A 89 -17.67 7.78 0.35
CA ALA A 89 -18.42 6.72 1.03
C ALA A 89 -17.75 5.35 0.88
N GLY A 90 -17.34 4.96 -0.34
CA GLY A 90 -16.69 3.67 -0.55
C GLY A 90 -15.24 3.59 -0.04
N LEU A 91 -14.55 4.74 0.13
CA LEU A 91 -13.26 4.81 0.79
C LEU A 91 -13.37 4.92 2.32
N GLY A 92 -14.54 5.26 2.85
CA GLY A 92 -14.76 5.49 4.28
C GLY A 92 -14.11 6.78 4.80
N ILE A 93 -13.97 7.81 3.95
CA ILE A 93 -13.37 9.10 4.33
C ILE A 93 -14.34 10.26 4.14
N PRO A 94 -14.18 11.39 4.84
CA PRO A 94 -14.99 12.59 4.58
C PRO A 94 -14.80 13.13 3.16
N THR A 95 -15.87 13.65 2.58
CA THR A 95 -15.88 14.26 1.23
C THR A 95 -14.97 15.48 1.13
N THR A 96 -14.85 16.25 2.21
CA THR A 96 -13.96 17.42 2.33
C THR A 96 -12.49 17.00 2.24
N THR A 97 -12.12 15.91 2.91
CA THR A 97 -10.77 15.34 2.87
C THR A 97 -10.44 14.85 1.46
N LEU A 98 -11.35 14.13 0.81
CA LEU A 98 -11.17 13.70 -0.57
C LEU A 98 -11.01 14.89 -1.53
N HIS A 99 -11.78 15.97 -1.33
CA HIS A 99 -11.65 17.20 -2.11
C HIS A 99 -10.30 17.91 -1.88
N ALA A 100 -9.78 17.92 -0.66
CA ALA A 100 -8.45 18.46 -0.37
C ALA A 100 -7.34 17.67 -1.10
N PHE A 101 -7.43 16.34 -1.14
CA PHE A 101 -6.51 15.52 -1.92
C PHE A 101 -6.58 15.79 -3.43
N TYR A 102 -7.78 15.98 -3.96
CA TYR A 102 -7.97 16.37 -5.36
C TYR A 102 -7.31 17.74 -5.66
N LYS A 103 -7.50 18.74 -4.80
CA LYS A 103 -6.87 20.06 -4.94
C LYS A 103 -5.34 20.03 -4.84
N ARG A 104 -4.79 19.11 -4.05
CA ARG A 104 -3.34 18.89 -3.92
C ARG A 104 -2.74 18.05 -5.04
N GLY A 105 -3.56 17.53 -5.96
CA GLY A 105 -3.10 16.69 -7.07
C GLY A 105 -2.75 15.25 -6.69
N ALA A 106 -3.09 14.81 -5.48
CA ALA A 106 -2.84 13.44 -5.03
C ALA A 106 -3.81 12.43 -5.68
N ILE A 107 -4.96 12.90 -6.18
CA ILE A 107 -5.98 12.09 -6.87
C ILE A 107 -6.42 12.86 -8.12
N VAL A 108 -6.53 12.16 -9.25
CA VAL A 108 -6.94 12.73 -10.54
C VAL A 108 -8.14 11.97 -11.09
N LYS A 109 -9.04 12.68 -11.78
CA LYS A 109 -10.17 12.06 -12.49
C LYS A 109 -9.65 11.43 -13.78
N TYR A 110 -9.76 10.10 -13.87
CA TYR A 110 -9.50 9.37 -15.11
C TYR A 110 -10.82 8.89 -15.72
N SER A 111 -11.02 9.20 -17.00
CA SER A 111 -12.06 8.60 -17.82
C SER A 111 -11.40 7.66 -18.81
N SER A 112 -11.72 6.38 -18.76
CA SER A 112 -11.24 5.42 -19.75
C SER A 112 -12.33 5.22 -20.81
N TYR A 113 -12.03 5.54 -22.07
CA TYR A 113 -12.90 5.21 -23.20
C TYR A 113 -12.60 3.79 -23.70
N VAL A 114 -12.70 2.80 -22.81
CA VAL A 114 -12.70 1.40 -23.25
C VAL A 114 -14.09 1.16 -23.82
N LYS A 115 -14.20 0.97 -25.13
CA LYS A 115 -15.45 0.47 -25.74
C LYS A 115 -15.73 -0.88 -25.10
N PRO A 116 -16.72 -1.02 -24.21
CA PRO A 116 -17.02 -2.32 -23.64
C PRO A 116 -17.36 -3.25 -24.81
N ALA A 117 -16.78 -4.46 -24.81
CA ALA A 117 -17.15 -5.46 -25.80
C ALA A 117 -18.68 -5.64 -25.70
N LEU A 118 -19.38 -5.40 -26.83
CA LEU A 118 -20.82 -5.50 -26.86
C LEU A 118 -21.22 -6.95 -26.58
N THR A 119 -21.76 -7.21 -25.40
CA THR A 119 -22.47 -8.46 -25.11
C THR A 119 -23.68 -8.56 -26.04
N ASP A 120 -24.11 -9.78 -26.38
CA ASP A 120 -25.21 -9.96 -27.33
C ASP A 120 -26.52 -9.33 -26.81
N ALA A 121 -26.73 -9.32 -25.49
CA ALA A 121 -27.82 -8.58 -24.84
C ALA A 121 -27.78 -7.06 -25.16
N ASN A 122 -26.59 -6.45 -25.16
CA ASN A 122 -26.42 -5.03 -25.48
C ASN A 122 -26.61 -4.73 -26.96
N LYS A 123 -26.35 -5.69 -27.86
CA LYS A 123 -26.62 -5.54 -29.30
C LYS A 123 -28.12 -5.51 -29.57
N VAL A 124 -28.87 -6.43 -28.97
CA VAL A 124 -30.34 -6.53 -29.11
C VAL A 124 -31.03 -5.26 -28.60
N ALA A 125 -30.58 -4.71 -27.46
CA ALA A 125 -31.14 -3.48 -26.90
C ALA A 125 -30.94 -2.23 -27.79
N ARG A 126 -29.91 -2.22 -28.65
CA ARG A 126 -29.62 -1.09 -29.56
C ARG A 126 -30.30 -1.19 -30.92
N LEU A 127 -30.83 -2.36 -31.28
CA LEU A 127 -31.55 -2.61 -32.53
C LEU A 127 -33.08 -2.43 -32.38
N LYS A 128 -33.54 -1.92 -31.23
CA LYS A 128 -34.92 -1.46 -31.01
C LYS A 128 -35.05 0.02 -31.34
#